data_AF-A0A8J4GP64-F1
#
_entry.id   AF-A0A8J4GP64-F1
#
_cell.length_a   1.000
_cell.length_b   1.000
_cell.length_c   1.000
_cell.angle_alpha   90.00
_cell.angle_beta   90.00
_cell.angle_gamma   90.00
#
_symmetry.space_group_name_H-M   'P 1'
#
loop_
_entity.id
_entity.type
_entity.pdbx_description
1 polymer ?
#
loop_
_entity_poly.entity_id
_entity_poly.type
_entity_poly.pdbx_seq_one_letter_code
_entity_poly.pdbx_strand_id
1 'polypeptide(L)'
;MGQLAPPASAEGLAMRGEALESPDGWESVLDLDFTAAAEVAEAEDAEADVEADEVGGAHNGPYGERHRVIQEGPEKHLARRLASRLGDLVQARILDMDPEGVVTLLYVYGRLSYRHDVLADLVFVAGQNMELYHSQAISNLVWAMATLLPHSATWAARGWWEGLFLCTEDRLGSYSTQALANIVWALGRLHKRPPLPWQRAFFHATAQRLHLFTSQGVASYVQGVAKLGMRLPEQLLEGLRG
;
A
#
# COMPACT_ATOMS: atom_id res chain seq x y z
N MET A 1 -60.29 -19.73 -30.80
CA MET A 1 -59.64 -19.96 -29.49
C MET A 1 -58.45 -20.88 -29.71
N GLY A 2 -57.19 -20.52 -29.50
CA GLY A 2 -56.57 -19.27 -29.08
C GLY A 2 -55.33 -18.98 -29.95
N GLN A 3 -55.11 -17.70 -30.23
CA GLN A 3 -54.06 -17.17 -31.09
C GLN A 3 -52.81 -16.92 -30.23
N LEU A 4 -51.65 -17.40 -30.69
CA LEU A 4 -50.33 -17.11 -30.13
C LEU A 4 -50.11 -15.60 -30.04
N ALA A 5 -49.74 -15.10 -28.86
CA ALA A 5 -49.29 -13.73 -28.67
C ALA A 5 -47.86 -13.55 -29.23
N PRO A 6 -47.55 -12.42 -29.91
CA PRO A 6 -46.20 -12.10 -30.36
C PRO A 6 -45.32 -11.56 -29.21
N PRO A 7 -43.98 -11.59 -29.33
CA PRO A 7 -43.08 -11.10 -28.29
C PRO A 7 -43.20 -9.59 -28.14
N ALA A 8 -43.35 -9.12 -26.90
CA ALA A 8 -43.40 -7.71 -26.58
C ALA A 8 -42.04 -7.04 -26.86
N SER A 9 -42.11 -6.01 -27.68
CA SER A 9 -41.05 -5.11 -28.12
C SER A 9 -40.37 -4.42 -26.93
N ALA A 10 -39.06 -4.24 -27.06
CA ALA A 10 -38.26 -3.39 -26.20
C ALA A 10 -38.65 -1.93 -26.39
N GLU A 11 -39.46 -1.37 -25.50
CA GLU A 11 -39.58 0.09 -25.28
C GLU A 11 -40.47 0.35 -24.05
N GLY A 12 -39.92 1.07 -23.05
CA GLY A 12 -40.74 1.72 -22.03
C GLY A 12 -40.66 1.17 -20.60
N LEU A 13 -39.47 1.19 -19.99
CA LEU A 13 -39.33 1.35 -18.53
C LEU A 13 -38.22 2.38 -18.24
N ALA A 14 -38.46 3.60 -18.70
CA ALA A 14 -37.84 4.79 -18.16
C ALA A 14 -38.42 5.03 -16.76
N MET A 15 -37.77 4.47 -15.73
CA MET A 15 -38.05 4.77 -14.33
C MET A 15 -36.79 5.29 -13.68
N ARG A 16 -36.73 6.64 -13.63
CA ARG A 16 -36.17 7.47 -12.55
C ARG A 16 -34.75 7.11 -12.11
N GLY A 17 -33.79 7.80 -12.72
CA GLY A 17 -32.51 8.09 -12.07
C GLY A 17 -32.76 8.96 -10.85
N GLU A 18 -32.96 8.32 -9.70
CA GLU A 18 -32.55 8.92 -8.44
C GLU A 18 -31.02 8.92 -8.46
N ALA A 19 -30.45 10.11 -8.62
CA ALA A 19 -29.05 10.33 -8.34
C ALA A 19 -28.80 9.84 -6.91
N LEU A 20 -28.11 8.71 -6.77
CA LEU A 20 -27.46 8.35 -5.52
C LEU A 20 -26.51 9.51 -5.21
N GLU A 21 -26.92 10.36 -4.27
CA GLU A 21 -26.05 11.38 -3.69
C GLU A 21 -24.77 10.66 -3.25
N SER A 22 -23.66 11.08 -3.84
CA SER A 22 -22.32 10.64 -3.46
C SER A 22 -22.17 10.85 -1.96
N PRO A 23 -21.88 9.81 -1.14
CA PRO A 23 -21.64 10.02 0.27
C PRO A 23 -20.29 10.73 0.41
N ASP A 24 -20.34 12.06 0.60
CA ASP A 24 -19.22 12.97 0.88
C ASP A 24 -18.55 12.68 2.24
N GLY A 25 -18.09 11.44 2.47
CA GLY A 25 -17.54 11.01 3.76
C GLY A 25 -16.36 10.05 3.71
N TRP A 26 -15.95 9.58 2.52
CA TRP A 26 -14.82 8.66 2.39
C TRP A 26 -13.46 9.33 2.66
N GLU A 27 -13.36 10.65 2.51
CA GLU A 27 -12.15 11.43 2.81
C GLU A 27 -11.74 11.29 4.30
N SER A 28 -12.70 11.20 5.22
CA SER A 28 -12.44 11.08 6.67
C SER A 28 -11.86 9.73 7.11
N VAL A 29 -12.10 8.65 6.36
CA VAL A 29 -11.53 7.32 6.65
C VAL A 29 -10.08 7.25 6.20
N LEU A 30 -9.70 8.13 5.27
CA LEU A 30 -8.36 8.31 4.75
C LEU A 30 -7.52 9.34 5.53
N ASP A 31 -8.05 9.90 6.63
CA ASP A 31 -7.33 10.81 7.55
C ASP A 31 -6.89 10.10 8.85
N LEU A 32 -7.08 8.78 8.95
CA LEU A 32 -6.56 7.99 10.07
C LEU A 32 -5.03 8.01 10.04
N ASP A 33 -4.45 8.55 11.12
CA ASP A 33 -3.02 8.72 11.35
C ASP A 33 -2.19 7.49 10.90
N PHE A 34 -1.56 7.61 9.73
CA PHE A 34 -0.85 6.54 9.01
C PHE A 34 0.50 6.15 9.66
N THR A 35 0.78 6.70 10.84
CA THR A 35 2.05 6.68 11.56
C THR A 35 2.33 5.35 12.26
N ALA A 36 1.29 4.63 12.73
CA ALA A 36 1.43 3.38 13.48
C ALA A 36 1.71 2.14 12.60
N ALA A 37 1.41 2.19 11.30
CA ALA A 37 1.50 1.01 10.43
C ALA A 37 2.94 0.62 10.06
N ALA A 38 3.83 1.61 9.96
CA ALA A 38 5.25 1.38 9.70
C ALA A 38 5.97 0.79 10.93
N GLU A 39 5.56 1.17 12.14
CA GLU A 39 6.12 0.64 13.39
C GLU A 39 5.73 -0.83 13.62
N VAL A 40 4.49 -1.22 13.30
CA VAL A 40 4.04 -2.61 13.45
C VAL A 40 4.78 -3.55 12.50
N ALA A 41 5.03 -3.13 11.26
CA ALA A 41 5.76 -3.95 10.29
C ALA A 41 7.26 -4.11 10.64
N GLU A 42 7.90 -3.09 11.21
CA GLU A 42 9.30 -3.21 11.68
C GLU A 42 9.41 -3.96 13.02
N ALA A 43 8.42 -3.86 13.92
CA ALA A 43 8.39 -4.63 15.16
C ALA A 43 8.26 -6.15 14.89
N GLU A 44 7.46 -6.54 13.90
CA GLU A 44 7.32 -7.95 13.50
C GLU A 44 8.59 -8.52 12.82
N ASP A 45 9.33 -7.71 12.04
CA ASP A 45 10.61 -8.12 11.45
C ASP A 45 11.74 -8.21 12.49
N ALA A 46 11.77 -7.30 13.47
CA ALA A 46 12.76 -7.32 14.55
C ALA A 46 12.59 -8.53 15.49
N GLU A 47 11.36 -9.04 15.68
CA GLU A 47 11.13 -10.29 16.39
C GLU A 47 11.55 -11.53 15.55
N ALA A 48 11.39 -11.49 14.23
CA ALA A 48 11.75 -12.60 13.34
C ALA A 48 13.27 -12.81 13.20
N ASP A 49 14.08 -11.74 13.29
CA ASP A 49 15.55 -11.83 13.22
C ASP A 49 16.19 -12.33 14.55
N VAL A 50 15.46 -12.28 15.67
CA VAL A 50 15.94 -12.77 16.98
C VAL A 50 15.80 -14.29 17.13
N GLU A 51 14.85 -14.93 16.43
CA GLU A 51 14.62 -16.39 16.49
C GLU A 51 15.62 -17.23 15.67
N ALA A 52 16.58 -16.63 14.96
CA ALA A 52 17.46 -17.34 14.03
C ALA A 52 18.80 -17.83 14.61
N ASP A 53 19.19 -17.46 15.84
CA ASP A 53 20.56 -17.70 16.34
C ASP A 53 20.69 -18.50 17.66
N GLU A 54 19.64 -19.18 18.12
CA GLU A 54 19.74 -20.08 19.30
C GLU A 54 19.55 -21.56 18.94
N VAL A 55 20.60 -22.17 18.40
CA VAL A 55 20.80 -23.62 18.47
C VAL A 55 22.11 -23.93 19.19
N GLY A 56 22.01 -24.26 20.48
CA GLY A 56 23.00 -25.09 21.17
C GLY A 56 23.48 -24.57 22.51
N GLY A 57 22.80 -24.98 23.59
CA GLY A 57 23.35 -24.83 24.94
C GLY A 57 22.32 -25.10 26.03
N ALA A 58 22.18 -26.35 26.44
CA ALA A 58 21.34 -26.72 27.57
C ALA A 58 21.88 -26.08 28.87
N HIS A 59 21.23 -25.01 29.33
CA HIS A 59 21.34 -24.48 30.69
C HIS A 59 19.93 -24.24 31.24
N ASN A 60 19.45 -25.15 32.07
CA ASN A 60 18.25 -24.98 32.88
C ASN A 60 18.51 -23.94 33.99
N GLY A 61 18.24 -22.68 33.70
CA GLY A 61 18.09 -21.60 34.69
C GLY A 61 16.64 -21.48 35.20
N PRO A 62 16.39 -20.84 36.36
CA PRO A 62 15.10 -20.87 37.05
C PRO A 62 14.01 -19.96 36.45
N TYR A 63 14.29 -19.32 35.31
CA TYR A 63 13.33 -18.50 34.58
C TYR A 63 12.78 -19.32 33.41
N GLY A 64 11.76 -20.13 33.69
CA GLY A 64 10.97 -20.73 32.63
C GLY A 64 10.25 -19.62 31.87
N GLU A 65 10.72 -19.34 30.66
CA GLU A 65 10.02 -18.49 29.71
C GLU A 65 8.67 -19.13 29.42
N ARG A 66 7.63 -18.54 30.01
CA ARG A 66 6.26 -18.78 29.59
C ARG A 66 6.16 -18.14 28.22
N HIS A 67 6.22 -18.94 27.15
CA HIS A 67 5.65 -18.56 25.86
C HIS A 67 4.22 -18.09 26.11
N ARG A 68 4.06 -16.77 26.25
CA ARG A 68 2.77 -16.14 26.40
C ARG A 68 2.19 -16.19 25.00
N VAL A 69 1.43 -17.24 24.71
CA VAL A 69 0.58 -17.28 23.52
C VAL A 69 -0.26 -16.01 23.59
N ILE A 70 0.09 -15.00 22.80
CA ILE A 70 -0.71 -13.78 22.68
C ILE A 70 -2.00 -14.25 22.02
N GLN A 71 -3.02 -14.49 22.84
CA GLN A 71 -4.34 -14.81 22.31
C GLN A 71 -4.82 -13.58 21.56
N GLU A 72 -4.88 -13.69 20.25
CA GLU A 72 -5.37 -12.62 19.39
C GLU A 72 -6.83 -12.33 19.76
N GLY A 73 -7.13 -11.05 19.97
CA GLY A 73 -8.48 -10.63 20.33
C GLY A 73 -9.52 -11.04 19.28
N PRO A 74 -10.80 -11.23 19.68
CA PRO A 74 -11.88 -11.65 18.78
C PRO A 74 -12.04 -10.74 17.55
N GLU A 75 -11.68 -9.46 17.68
CA GLU A 75 -11.72 -8.45 16.61
C GLU A 75 -10.72 -8.75 15.48
N LYS A 76 -9.50 -9.19 15.81
CA LYS A 76 -8.46 -9.54 14.82
C LYS A 76 -8.88 -10.77 14.01
N HIS A 77 -9.53 -11.73 14.64
CA HIS A 77 -10.11 -12.90 13.97
C HIS A 77 -11.27 -12.52 13.05
N LEU A 78 -12.15 -11.61 13.47
CA LEU A 78 -13.23 -11.11 12.63
C LEU A 78 -12.68 -10.39 11.40
N ALA A 79 -11.70 -9.51 11.58
CA ALA A 79 -11.07 -8.77 10.49
C ALA A 79 -10.44 -9.70 9.43
N ARG A 80 -9.72 -10.75 9.86
CA ARG A 80 -9.16 -11.74 8.92
C ARG A 80 -10.22 -12.56 8.19
N ARG A 81 -11.30 -12.94 8.88
CA ARG A 81 -12.43 -13.63 8.24
C ARG A 81 -13.12 -12.74 7.19
N LEU A 82 -13.30 -11.46 7.50
CA LEU A 82 -13.84 -10.49 6.55
C LEU A 82 -12.91 -10.33 5.35
N ALA A 83 -11.60 -10.17 5.59
CA ALA A 83 -10.60 -10.08 4.52
C ALA A 83 -10.63 -11.32 3.61
N SER A 84 -10.64 -12.53 4.18
CA SER A 84 -10.79 -13.77 3.41
C SER A 84 -12.03 -13.76 2.50
N ARG A 85 -13.19 -13.43 3.05
CA ARG A 85 -14.44 -13.39 2.27
C ARG A 85 -14.45 -12.29 1.21
N LEU A 86 -13.86 -11.14 1.51
CA LEU A 86 -13.69 -10.06 0.54
C LEU A 86 -12.80 -10.53 -0.62
N GLY A 87 -11.73 -11.26 -0.33
CA GLY A 87 -10.85 -11.83 -1.36
C GLY A 87 -11.59 -12.76 -2.32
N ASP A 88 -12.38 -13.70 -1.79
CA ASP A 88 -13.22 -14.60 -2.59
C ASP A 88 -14.18 -13.83 -3.51
N LEU A 89 -14.83 -12.79 -2.99
CA LEU A 89 -15.79 -11.97 -3.74
C LEU A 89 -15.12 -11.11 -4.81
N VAL A 90 -13.96 -10.53 -4.48
CA VAL A 90 -13.18 -9.67 -5.37
C VAL A 90 -12.61 -10.46 -6.53
N GLN A 91 -12.13 -11.69 -6.28
CA GLN A 91 -11.63 -12.56 -7.34
C GLN A 91 -12.64 -12.74 -8.48
N ALA A 92 -13.94 -12.77 -8.16
CA ALA A 92 -15.01 -12.93 -9.14
C ALA A 92 -15.34 -11.65 -9.93
N ARG A 93 -14.86 -10.47 -9.51
CA ARG A 93 -15.28 -9.15 -10.05
C ARG A 93 -14.13 -8.16 -10.23
N ILE A 94 -12.89 -8.62 -10.18
CA ILE A 94 -11.71 -7.74 -10.11
C ILE A 94 -11.61 -6.76 -11.30
N LEU A 95 -12.06 -7.18 -12.48
CA LEU A 95 -12.04 -6.35 -13.70
C LEU A 95 -13.16 -5.30 -13.75
N ASP A 96 -14.21 -5.47 -12.95
CA ASP A 96 -15.33 -4.54 -12.85
C ASP A 96 -15.13 -3.52 -11.72
N MET A 97 -14.03 -3.64 -10.97
CA MET A 97 -13.73 -2.76 -9.85
C MET A 97 -13.21 -1.42 -10.32
N ASP A 98 -13.65 -0.37 -9.63
CA ASP A 98 -13.02 0.94 -9.72
C ASP A 98 -11.52 0.84 -9.32
N PRO A 99 -10.60 1.49 -10.06
CA PRO A 99 -9.17 1.44 -9.76
C PRO A 99 -8.80 1.87 -8.34
N GLU A 100 -9.49 2.84 -7.73
CA GLU A 100 -9.20 3.24 -6.34
C GLU A 100 -9.66 2.18 -5.33
N GLY A 101 -10.77 1.50 -5.64
CA GLY A 101 -11.24 0.34 -4.87
C GLY A 101 -10.19 -0.78 -4.81
N VAL A 102 -9.48 -1.03 -5.92
CA VAL A 102 -8.38 -2.02 -5.99
C VAL A 102 -7.24 -1.66 -5.03
N VAL A 103 -6.79 -0.40 -5.06
CA VAL A 103 -5.71 0.08 -4.18
C VAL A 103 -6.14 0.08 -2.71
N THR A 104 -7.38 0.45 -2.45
CA THR A 104 -7.95 0.43 -1.09
C THR A 104 -7.93 -0.97 -0.51
N LEU A 105 -8.29 -1.99 -1.30
CA LEU A 105 -8.20 -3.38 -0.86
C LEU A 105 -6.76 -3.78 -0.56
N LEU A 106 -5.81 -3.51 -1.46
CA LEU A 106 -4.39 -3.79 -1.21
C LEU A 106 -3.90 -3.17 0.10
N TYR A 107 -4.27 -1.91 0.35
CA TYR A 107 -3.98 -1.21 1.60
C TYR A 107 -4.58 -1.95 2.82
N VAL A 108 -5.86 -2.31 2.77
CA VAL A 108 -6.52 -3.06 3.86
C VAL A 108 -5.81 -4.38 4.14
N TYR A 109 -5.47 -5.16 3.11
CA TYR A 109 -4.72 -6.40 3.27
C TYR A 109 -3.33 -6.17 3.89
N GLY A 110 -2.62 -5.13 3.45
CA GLY A 110 -1.34 -4.71 4.04
C GLY A 110 -1.48 -4.33 5.50
N ARG A 111 -2.52 -3.59 5.88
CA ARG A 111 -2.79 -3.21 7.28
C ARG A 111 -3.13 -4.39 8.19
N LEU A 112 -3.78 -5.41 7.63
CA LEU A 112 -4.14 -6.62 8.36
C LEU A 112 -3.01 -7.67 8.40
N SER A 113 -1.88 -7.40 7.72
CA SER A 113 -0.84 -8.39 7.44
C SER A 113 -1.44 -9.72 6.94
N TYR A 114 -2.53 -9.63 6.16
CA TYR A 114 -3.33 -10.79 5.76
C TYR A 114 -3.05 -11.14 4.30
N ARG A 115 -2.90 -12.44 4.04
CA ARG A 115 -2.50 -12.97 2.74
C ARG A 115 -3.70 -13.60 2.05
N HIS A 116 -3.82 -13.34 0.76
CA HIS A 116 -4.85 -13.90 -0.09
C HIS A 116 -4.34 -13.98 -1.54
N ASP A 117 -4.75 -15.00 -2.29
CA ASP A 117 -4.26 -15.25 -3.65
C ASP A 117 -4.60 -14.11 -4.62
N VAL A 118 -5.73 -13.43 -4.37
CA VAL A 118 -6.19 -12.24 -5.12
C VAL A 118 -5.19 -11.07 -5.13
N LEU A 119 -4.23 -11.03 -4.20
CA LEU A 119 -3.31 -9.88 -4.06
C LEU A 119 -2.41 -9.70 -5.27
N ALA A 120 -1.97 -10.80 -5.89
CA ALA A 120 -1.17 -10.72 -7.12
C ALA A 120 -1.98 -10.10 -8.26
N ASP A 121 -3.24 -10.51 -8.41
CA ASP A 121 -4.14 -9.99 -9.43
C ASP A 121 -4.49 -8.50 -9.17
N LEU A 122 -4.68 -8.12 -7.91
CA LEU A 122 -4.92 -6.72 -7.54
C LEU A 122 -3.71 -5.84 -7.87
N VAL A 123 -2.48 -6.29 -7.61
CA VAL A 123 -1.27 -5.54 -8.01
C VAL A 123 -1.14 -5.44 -9.52
N PHE A 124 -1.51 -6.50 -10.24
CA PHE A 124 -1.51 -6.48 -11.70
C PHE A 124 -2.50 -5.45 -12.25
N VAL A 125 -3.76 -5.50 -11.81
CA VAL A 125 -4.83 -4.56 -12.22
C VAL A 125 -4.49 -3.13 -11.81
N ALA A 126 -3.97 -2.93 -10.60
CA ALA A 126 -3.50 -1.61 -10.17
C ALA A 126 -2.38 -1.08 -11.07
N GLY A 127 -1.47 -1.96 -11.48
CA GLY A 127 -0.39 -1.61 -12.40
C GLY A 127 -0.87 -1.13 -13.77
N GLN A 128 -2.02 -1.60 -14.25
CA GLN A 128 -2.59 -1.16 -15.53
C GLN A 128 -3.25 0.23 -15.45
N ASN A 129 -3.52 0.73 -14.24
CA ASN A 129 -4.30 1.95 -14.02
C ASN A 129 -3.49 3.06 -13.31
N MET A 130 -2.16 2.95 -13.26
CA MET A 130 -1.32 3.87 -12.49
C MET A 130 -1.45 5.34 -12.89
N GLU A 131 -1.77 5.62 -14.15
CA GLU A 131 -1.98 6.97 -14.67
C GLU A 131 -3.21 7.66 -14.06
N LEU A 132 -4.21 6.88 -13.63
CA LEU A 132 -5.46 7.37 -13.03
C LEU A 132 -5.29 7.74 -11.55
N TYR A 133 -4.29 7.18 -10.88
CA TYR A 133 -4.14 7.32 -9.44
C TYR A 133 -3.60 8.68 -9.02
N HIS A 134 -4.24 9.29 -8.02
CA HIS A 134 -3.67 10.40 -7.27
C HIS A 134 -2.50 9.96 -6.36
N SER A 135 -1.80 10.92 -5.75
CA SER A 135 -0.55 10.65 -5.03
C SER A 135 -0.70 9.66 -3.86
N GLN A 136 -1.82 9.73 -3.14
CA GLN A 136 -2.08 8.84 -2.00
C GLN A 136 -2.34 7.42 -2.46
N ALA A 137 -3.12 7.21 -3.54
CA ALA A 137 -3.32 5.89 -4.12
C ALA A 137 -2.00 5.24 -4.56
N ILE A 138 -1.11 5.99 -5.23
CA ILE A 138 0.23 5.49 -5.56
C ILE A 138 1.01 5.11 -4.31
N SER A 139 1.02 5.98 -3.28
CA SER A 139 1.75 5.69 -2.04
C SER A 139 1.20 4.47 -1.31
N ASN A 140 -0.13 4.28 -1.27
CA ASN A 140 -0.78 3.14 -0.63
C ASN A 140 -0.49 1.84 -1.37
N LEU A 141 -0.50 1.86 -2.71
CA LEU A 141 -0.16 0.72 -3.55
C LEU A 141 1.25 0.20 -3.24
N VAL A 142 2.27 1.06 -3.31
CA VAL A 142 3.66 0.64 -3.08
C VAL A 142 3.91 0.32 -1.60
N TRP A 143 3.27 1.04 -0.68
CA TRP A 143 3.35 0.76 0.76
C TRP A 143 2.78 -0.63 1.08
N ALA A 144 1.60 -0.96 0.56
CA ALA A 144 0.97 -2.27 0.77
C ALA A 144 1.87 -3.40 0.26
N MET A 145 2.46 -3.22 -0.92
CA MET A 145 3.44 -4.17 -1.44
C MET A 145 4.65 -4.31 -0.51
N ALA A 146 5.20 -3.22 0.00
CA ALA A 146 6.35 -3.26 0.90
C ALA A 146 6.04 -3.95 2.24
N THR A 147 4.83 -3.74 2.78
CA THR A 147 4.37 -4.38 4.03
C THR A 147 4.06 -5.87 3.84
N LEU A 148 3.65 -6.30 2.65
CA LEU A 148 3.32 -7.68 2.33
C LEU A 148 4.52 -8.53 1.87
N LEU A 149 5.74 -8.04 2.08
CA LEU A 149 6.95 -8.84 1.88
C LEU A 149 6.98 -10.08 2.80
N PRO A 150 7.72 -11.14 2.44
CA PRO A 150 8.44 -11.32 1.17
C PRO A 150 7.51 -11.70 -0.01
N HIS A 151 6.23 -11.92 0.22
CA HIS A 151 5.29 -12.52 -0.74
C HIS A 151 5.08 -11.63 -1.96
N SER A 152 4.99 -10.32 -1.73
CA SER A 152 4.80 -9.31 -2.77
C SER A 152 5.94 -9.16 -3.76
N ALA A 153 7.13 -9.72 -3.45
CA ALA A 153 8.32 -9.60 -4.30
C ALA A 153 8.11 -10.12 -5.74
N THR A 154 7.13 -11.02 -5.93
CA THR A 154 6.84 -11.68 -7.21
C THR A 154 5.60 -11.13 -7.93
N TRP A 155 4.79 -10.28 -7.28
CA TRP A 155 3.52 -9.81 -7.85
C TRP A 155 3.70 -8.78 -8.97
N ALA A 156 4.78 -7.99 -8.91
CA ALA A 156 5.10 -7.01 -9.94
C ALA A 156 5.63 -7.71 -11.19
N ALA A 157 4.82 -7.69 -12.26
CA ALA A 157 5.22 -8.20 -13.57
C ALA A 157 6.42 -7.42 -14.16
N ARG A 158 7.04 -7.99 -15.20
CA ARG A 158 8.11 -7.31 -15.94
C ARG A 158 7.61 -5.96 -16.46
N GLY A 159 8.38 -4.89 -16.25
CA GLY A 159 8.01 -3.55 -16.70
C GLY A 159 7.13 -2.77 -15.72
N TRP A 160 6.63 -3.40 -14.65
CA TRP A 160 5.71 -2.76 -13.70
C TRP A 160 6.38 -1.59 -12.97
N TRP A 161 7.64 -1.77 -12.52
CA TRP A 161 8.39 -0.71 -11.84
C TRP A 161 8.79 0.41 -12.78
N GLU A 162 9.18 0.07 -14.01
CA GLU A 162 9.46 1.04 -15.06
C GLU A 162 8.22 1.88 -15.39
N GLY A 163 7.05 1.24 -15.47
CA GLY A 163 5.76 1.91 -15.64
C GLY A 163 5.44 2.86 -14.49
N LEU A 164 5.63 2.41 -13.25
CA LEU A 164 5.46 3.26 -12.05
C LEU A 164 6.34 4.51 -12.12
N PHE A 165 7.63 4.35 -12.43
CA PHE A 165 8.53 5.49 -12.50
C PHE A 165 8.14 6.44 -13.63
N LEU A 166 7.82 5.90 -14.82
CA LEU A 166 7.42 6.70 -15.97
C LEU A 166 6.15 7.52 -15.69
N CYS A 167 5.11 6.91 -15.09
CA CYS A 167 3.85 7.60 -14.86
C CYS A 167 3.88 8.60 -13.70
N THR A 168 4.84 8.46 -12.77
CA THR A 168 4.93 9.32 -11.59
C THR A 168 5.93 10.45 -11.73
N GLU A 169 6.97 10.32 -12.58
CA GLU A 169 8.10 11.27 -12.67
C GLU A 169 7.66 12.73 -12.74
N ASP A 170 6.82 13.09 -13.71
CA ASP A 170 6.36 14.46 -13.93
C ASP A 170 5.32 14.95 -12.89
N ARG A 171 4.80 14.04 -12.08
CA ARG A 171 3.74 14.30 -11.09
C ARG A 171 4.27 14.45 -9.67
N LEU A 172 5.52 14.07 -9.40
CA LEU A 172 6.10 14.13 -8.05
C LEU A 172 6.01 15.52 -7.40
N GLY A 173 6.08 16.59 -8.21
CA GLY A 173 5.93 17.97 -7.73
C GLY A 173 4.57 18.27 -7.09
N SER A 174 3.50 17.58 -7.50
CA SER A 174 2.15 17.76 -6.94
C SER A 174 1.83 16.82 -5.78
N TYR A 175 2.69 15.85 -5.47
CA TYR A 175 2.43 14.86 -4.43
C TYR A 175 2.58 15.48 -3.04
N SER A 176 1.82 15.01 -2.05
CA SER A 176 2.00 15.44 -0.65
C SER A 176 3.36 14.96 -0.11
N THR A 177 3.90 15.63 0.92
CA THR A 177 5.16 15.24 1.56
C THR A 177 5.07 13.84 2.18
N GLN A 178 3.91 13.50 2.73
CA GLN A 178 3.60 12.16 3.23
C GLN A 178 3.62 11.11 2.12
N ALA A 179 2.98 11.37 0.97
CA ALA A 179 3.00 10.43 -0.15
C ALA A 179 4.44 10.20 -0.66
N LEU A 180 5.23 11.27 -0.77
CA LEU A 180 6.64 11.20 -1.18
C LEU A 180 7.48 10.38 -0.19
N ALA A 181 7.30 10.58 1.13
CA ALA A 181 7.97 9.81 2.17
C ALA A 181 7.62 8.31 2.09
N ASN A 182 6.33 7.99 1.95
CA ASN A 182 5.84 6.61 1.87
C ASN A 182 6.35 5.89 0.62
N ILE A 183 6.36 6.58 -0.52
CA ILE A 183 6.88 6.03 -1.78
C ILE A 183 8.36 5.68 -1.62
N VAL A 184 9.21 6.61 -1.16
CA VAL A 184 10.65 6.34 -1.06
C VAL A 184 10.99 5.29 0.00
N TRP A 185 10.25 5.26 1.12
CA TRP A 185 10.37 4.22 2.12
C TRP A 185 10.03 2.84 1.53
N ALA A 186 8.89 2.73 0.85
CA ALA A 186 8.43 1.48 0.25
C ALA A 186 9.41 0.97 -0.81
N LEU A 187 9.89 1.86 -1.68
CA LEU A 187 10.91 1.53 -2.69
C LEU A 187 12.22 1.05 -2.04
N GLY A 188 12.64 1.67 -0.94
CA GLY A 188 13.80 1.24 -0.16
C GLY A 188 13.63 -0.16 0.42
N ARG A 189 12.47 -0.45 1.02
CA ARG A 189 12.14 -1.77 1.57
C ARG A 189 12.01 -2.85 0.50
N LEU A 190 11.50 -2.50 -0.68
CA LEU A 190 11.37 -3.41 -1.84
C LEU A 190 12.68 -3.53 -2.66
N HIS A 191 13.73 -2.79 -2.30
CA HIS A 191 14.98 -2.67 -3.05
C HIS A 191 14.78 -2.30 -4.53
N LYS A 192 13.81 -1.42 -4.82
CA LYS A 192 13.47 -0.96 -6.18
C LYS A 192 14.03 0.43 -6.42
N ARG A 193 15.25 0.46 -6.97
CA ARG A 193 15.96 1.71 -7.23
C ARG A 193 15.38 2.44 -8.45
N PRO A 194 14.88 3.68 -8.30
CA PRO A 194 14.39 4.47 -9.42
C PRO A 194 15.50 4.86 -10.40
N PRO A 195 15.17 5.14 -11.68
CA PRO A 195 16.13 5.67 -12.64
C PRO A 195 16.54 7.12 -12.28
N LEU A 196 17.70 7.57 -12.77
CA LEU A 196 18.24 8.89 -12.45
C LEU A 196 17.30 10.08 -12.74
N PRO A 197 16.53 10.11 -13.85
CA PRO A 197 15.55 11.18 -14.10
C PRO A 197 14.52 11.29 -12.97
N TRP A 198 13.88 10.18 -12.60
CA TRP A 198 12.97 10.10 -11.46
C TRP A 198 13.61 10.56 -10.16
N GLN A 199 14.86 10.14 -9.86
CA GLN A 199 15.56 10.59 -8.64
C GLN A 199 15.74 12.12 -8.61
N ARG A 200 16.09 12.73 -9.74
CA ARG A 200 16.22 14.20 -9.84
C ARG A 200 14.89 14.89 -9.63
N ALA A 201 13.82 14.41 -10.26
CA ALA A 201 12.47 14.94 -10.09
C ALA A 201 12.00 14.83 -8.62
N PHE A 202 12.26 13.68 -7.99
CA PHE A 202 11.98 13.45 -6.57
C PHE A 202 12.72 14.43 -5.67
N PHE A 203 14.03 14.57 -5.83
CA PHE A 203 14.82 15.51 -5.03
C PHE A 203 14.43 16.97 -5.27
N HIS A 204 14.09 17.35 -6.50
CA HIS A 204 13.57 18.66 -6.79
C HIS A 204 12.22 18.91 -6.07
N ALA A 205 11.33 17.91 -6.08
CA ALA A 205 10.04 17.99 -5.40
C ALA A 205 10.18 18.09 -3.87
N THR A 206 11.22 17.52 -3.26
CA THR A 206 11.38 17.51 -1.79
C THR A 206 12.29 18.60 -1.24
N ALA A 207 13.26 19.10 -2.01
CA ALA A 207 14.26 20.07 -1.53
C ALA A 207 13.66 21.33 -0.90
N GLN A 208 12.59 21.87 -1.48
CA GLN A 208 11.94 23.08 -0.97
C GLN A 208 10.84 22.80 0.07
N ARG A 209 10.53 21.53 0.32
CA ARG A 209 9.37 21.11 1.11
C ARG A 209 9.74 20.34 2.38
N LEU A 210 11.04 20.19 2.67
CA LEU A 210 11.53 19.50 3.88
C LEU A 210 10.87 19.99 5.17
N HIS A 211 10.69 21.31 5.31
CA HIS A 211 10.05 21.91 6.49
C HIS A 211 8.57 21.53 6.65
N LEU A 212 7.95 20.96 5.63
CA LEU A 212 6.56 20.45 5.65
C LEU A 212 6.49 18.96 5.97
N PHE A 213 7.61 18.28 6.17
CA PHE A 213 7.62 16.89 6.62
C PHE A 213 7.45 16.86 8.14
N THR A 214 6.70 15.88 8.62
CA THR A 214 6.74 15.51 10.04
C THR A 214 8.09 14.88 10.38
N SER A 215 8.47 14.84 11.65
CA SER A 215 9.71 14.18 12.09
C SER A 215 9.80 12.72 11.62
N GLN A 216 8.69 11.99 11.67
CA GLN A 216 8.60 10.63 11.13
C GLN A 216 8.71 10.61 9.60
N GLY A 217 8.06 11.55 8.91
CA GLY A 217 8.17 11.68 7.45
C GLY A 217 9.62 11.88 7.00
N VAL A 218 10.39 12.69 7.74
CA VAL A 218 11.84 12.87 7.52
C VAL A 218 12.59 11.56 7.75
N ALA A 219 12.30 10.83 8.83
CA ALA A 219 12.95 9.56 9.12
C ALA A 219 12.71 8.52 8.01
N SER A 220 11.45 8.30 7.61
CA SER A 220 11.07 7.39 6.53
C SER A 220 11.71 7.78 5.20
N TYR A 221 11.74 9.09 4.91
CA TYR A 221 12.41 9.63 3.74
C TYR A 221 13.91 9.28 3.73
N VAL A 222 14.64 9.60 4.79
CA VAL A 222 16.09 9.36 4.88
C VAL A 222 16.39 7.87 4.84
N GLN A 223 15.62 7.05 5.55
CA GLN A 223 15.78 5.60 5.57
C GLN A 223 15.60 5.00 4.17
N GLY A 224 14.55 5.40 3.44
CA GLY A 224 14.30 4.95 2.07
C GLY A 224 15.43 5.36 1.11
N VAL A 225 15.84 6.63 1.15
CA VAL A 225 16.94 7.14 0.32
C VAL A 225 18.25 6.41 0.59
N ALA A 226 18.56 6.13 1.86
CA ALA A 226 19.75 5.39 2.27
C ALA A 226 19.72 3.92 1.81
N LYS A 227 18.60 3.21 2.00
CA LYS A 227 18.41 1.82 1.53
C LYS A 227 18.56 1.70 0.00
N LEU A 228 18.20 2.74 -0.74
CA LEU A 228 18.34 2.81 -2.20
C LEU A 228 19.74 3.26 -2.69
N GLY A 229 20.64 3.62 -1.77
CA GLY A 229 21.97 4.14 -2.11
C GLY A 229 21.91 5.39 -3.00
N MET A 230 20.89 6.22 -2.82
CA MET A 230 20.72 7.47 -3.57
C MET A 230 21.54 8.58 -2.88
N ARG A 231 22.21 9.41 -3.69
CA ARG A 231 23.01 10.52 -3.15
C ARG A 231 22.08 11.67 -2.79
N LEU A 232 21.99 11.97 -1.50
CA LEU A 232 21.26 13.15 -1.00
C LEU A 232 21.94 14.43 -1.54
N PRO A 233 21.18 15.38 -2.12
CA PRO A 233 21.70 16.68 -2.48
C PRO A 233 22.20 17.43 -1.24
N GLU A 234 23.28 18.21 -1.37
CA GLU A 234 23.85 18.96 -0.23
C GLU A 234 22.85 19.96 0.39
N GLN A 235 22.01 20.58 -0.43
CA GLN A 235 20.98 21.52 0.05
C GLN A 235 19.99 20.84 1.01
N LEU A 236 19.75 19.55 0.81
CA LEU A 236 18.87 18.75 1.64
C LEU A 236 19.53 18.40 2.97
N LEU A 237 20.84 18.14 2.96
CA LEU A 237 21.63 17.89 4.17
C LEU A 237 21.72 19.13 5.05
N GLU A 238 21.83 20.32 4.46
CA GLU A 238 21.80 21.59 5.18
C GLU A 238 20.44 21.84 5.84
N GLY A 239 19.34 21.58 5.12
CA GLY A 239 17.99 21.71 5.66
C GLY A 239 17.64 20.75 6.81
N LEU A 240 18.38 19.65 6.97
CA LEU A 240 18.21 18.69 8.08
C LEU A 240 19.08 19.03 9.31
N ARG A 241 20.02 19.98 9.20
CA ARG A 241 20.94 20.36 10.28
C ARG A 241 20.45 21.54 11.12
N GLY A 242 19.45 22.27 10.65
CA GLY A 242 18.82 23.39 11.35
C GLY A 242 17.57 22.97 12.08
#